data_AF-A0A3E2CLF2-F1
#
_entry.id   AF-A0A3E2CLF2-F1
#
_cell.length_a   1.000
_cell.length_b   1.000
_cell.length_c   1.000
_cell.angle_alpha   90.00
_cell.angle_beta   90.00
_cell.angle_gamma   90.00
#
_symmetry.space_group_name_H-M   'P 1'
#
loop_
_entity.id
_entity.type
_entity.pdbx_description
1 polymer ?
#
loop_
_entity_poly.entity_id
_entity_poly.type
_entity_poly.pdbx_seq_one_letter_code
_entity_poly.pdbx_strand_id
1 'polypeptide(L)' 'MTTIFNVASYILDITGTITTMKLQKLAYYSQAYSLAATGHPLFNEDFQAWRNGPVCPELFALHRGKFL' A
#
# COMPACT_ATOMS: atom_id res chain seq x y z
N MET A 1 0.30 -13.51 -9.43
CA MET A 1 -0.79 -12.57 -9.11
C MET A 1 -0.16 -11.44 -8.31
N THR A 2 -0.43 -10.18 -8.66
CA THR A 2 0.16 -9.02 -7.98
C THR A 2 -0.39 -8.90 -6.56
N THR A 3 0.49 -8.69 -5.58
CA THR A 3 0.15 -8.46 -4.18
C THR A 3 0.46 -7.03 -3.77
N ILE A 4 -0.12 -6.57 -2.66
CA ILE A 4 0.23 -5.25 -2.09
C ILE A 4 1.73 -5.15 -1.78
N PHE A 5 2.40 -6.26 -1.47
CA PHE A 5 3.84 -6.28 -1.17
C PHE A 5 4.69 -6.01 -2.42
N ASN A 6 4.28 -6.52 -3.59
CA ASN A 6 4.98 -6.22 -4.84
C ASN A 6 4.86 -4.74 -5.18
N VAL A 7 3.66 -4.17 -5.02
CA VAL A 7 3.41 -2.74 -5.24
C VAL A 7 4.19 -1.89 -4.23
N ALA A 8 4.21 -2.28 -2.96
CA ALA A 8 4.98 -1.59 -1.92
C ALA A 8 6.48 -1.60 -2.19
N SER A 9 7.04 -2.75 -2.60
CA SER A 9 8.46 -2.85 -3.01
C SER A 9 8.76 -1.91 -4.18
N TYR A 10 7.92 -1.92 -5.21
CA TYR A 10 8.09 -1.06 -6.37
C TYR A 10 8.01 0.44 -6.02
N ILE A 11 7.10 0.82 -5.13
CA ILE A 11 7.03 2.19 -4.59
C ILE A 11 8.35 2.55 -3.91
N LEU A 12 8.88 1.68 -3.05
CA LEU A 12 10.14 1.92 -2.33
C LEU A 12 11.35 1.99 -3.27
N ASP A 13 11.38 1.19 -4.34
CA ASP A 13 12.44 1.26 -5.35
C ASP A 13 12.49 2.64 -6.03
N ILE A 14 11.33 3.30 -6.20
CA ILE A 14 11.23 4.64 -6.79
C ILE A 14 11.47 5.73 -5.75
N THR A 15 10.89 5.61 -4.56
CA THR A 15 10.87 6.69 -3.57
C THR A 15 12.05 6.66 -2.60
N GLY A 16 12.76 5.52 -2.53
CA GLY A 16 13.60 5.19 -1.39
C GLY A 16 12.79 5.08 -0.10
N THR A 17 13.46 5.31 1.02
CA THR A 17 12.89 5.36 2.36
C THR A 17 11.76 6.39 2.48
N ILE A 18 10.59 5.95 2.92
CA ILE A 18 9.44 6.79 3.26
C ILE A 18 8.75 6.27 4.51
N THR A 19 7.97 7.13 5.18
CA THR A 19 7.20 6.72 6.35
C THR A 19 6.19 5.63 6.00
N THR A 20 5.94 4.71 6.93
CA THR A 20 4.97 3.61 6.77
C THR A 20 3.60 4.13 6.30
N MET A 21 3.14 5.27 6.85
CA MET A 21 1.85 5.84 6.48
C MET A 21 1.84 6.41 5.05
N LYS A 22 2.96 6.97 4.57
CA LYS A 22 3.06 7.43 3.19
C LYS A 22 3.01 6.24 2.22
N LEU A 23 3.71 5.15 2.54
CA LEU A 23 3.66 3.90 1.77
C LEU A 23 2.23 3.33 1.70
N GLN A 24 1.53 3.27 2.83
CA GLN A 24 0.13 2.82 2.90
C GLN A 24 -0.80 3.66 2.02
N LYS A 25 -0.67 4.99 2.05
CA LYS A 25 -1.46 5.89 1.21
C LYS A 25 -1.17 5.72 -0.28
N LEU A 26 0.10 5.56 -0.66
CA LEU A 26 0.48 5.33 -2.05
C LEU A 26 -0.09 4.00 -2.57
N ALA A 27 0.06 2.91 -1.81
CA ALA A 27 -0.54 1.62 -2.18
C ALA A 27 -2.07 1.70 -2.31
N TYR A 28 -2.74 2.41 -1.40
CA TYR A 28 -4.19 2.65 -1.48
C TYR A 28 -4.58 3.40 -2.76
N TYR A 29 -3.86 4.47 -3.11
CA TYR A 29 -4.13 5.23 -4.33
C TYR A 29 -3.85 4.43 -5.60
N SER A 30 -2.82 3.56 -5.61
CA SER A 30 -2.57 2.65 -6.73
C SER A 30 -3.74 1.68 -6.96
N GLN A 31 -4.30 1.09 -5.90
CA GLN A 31 -5.49 0.24 -5.98
C GLN A 31 -6.70 1.02 -6.50
N ALA A 32 -6.97 2.19 -5.92
CA ALA A 32 -8.08 3.05 -6.32
C ALA A 32 -7.98 3.47 -7.79
N TYR A 33 -6.77 3.82 -8.25
CA TYR A 33 -6.52 4.16 -9.65
C TYR A 33 -6.74 2.97 -10.59
N SER A 34 -6.24 1.77 -10.25
CA SER A 34 -6.48 0.56 -11.05
C SER A 34 -7.97 0.25 -11.19
N LEU A 35 -8.71 0.30 -10.07
CA LEU A 35 -10.16 0.09 -10.07
C LEU A 35 -10.89 1.14 -10.92
N ALA A 36 -10.52 2.42 -10.81
CA ALA A 36 -11.15 3.48 -11.58
C ALA A 36 -10.82 3.41 -13.08
N ALA A 37 -9.57 3.08 -13.43
CA ALA A 37 -9.10 3.08 -14.82
C ALA A 37 -9.44 1.80 -15.58
N THR A 38 -9.44 0.65 -14.90
CA THR A 38 -9.55 -0.67 -15.55
C THR A 38 -10.78 -1.46 -15.10
N GLY A 39 -11.45 -1.05 -14.02
CA GLY A 39 -12.51 -1.83 -13.39
C GLY A 39 -12.01 -3.02 -12.56
N HIS A 40 -10.71 -3.25 -12.48
CA HIS A 40 -10.12 -4.40 -11.79
C HIS A 40 -9.18 -3.98 -10.64
N PRO A 41 -9.24 -4.68 -9.50
CA PRO A 41 -8.31 -4.45 -8.40
C PRO A 41 -6.88 -4.79 -8.85
N LEU A 42 -5.92 -3.97 -8.43
CA LEU A 42 -4.49 -4.21 -8.67
C LEU A 42 -3.99 -5.38 -7.81
N PHE A 43 -4.55 -5.55 -6.62
CA PHE A 43 -4.27 -6.62 -5.67
C PHE A 43 -5.49 -6.90 -4.78
N ASN A 44 -5.48 -7.99 -4.04
CA ASN A 44 -6.64 -8.49 -3.29
C ASN A 44 -6.66 -8.09 -1.81
N GLU A 45 -5.54 -7.60 -1.26
CA GLU A 45 -5.48 -7.15 0.13
C GLU A 45 -6.35 -5.93 0.37
N ASP A 46 -7.06 -5.92 1.51
CA ASP A 46 -8.01 -4.89 1.87
C ASP A 46 -7.41 -3.80 2.77
N PHE A 47 -8.05 -2.64 2.75
CA PHE A 47 -7.72 -1.52 3.61
C PHE A 47 -8.77 -1.30 4.70
N GLN A 48 -8.29 -1.01 5.90
CA GLN A 48 -9.09 -0.56 7.02
C GLN A 48 -9.01 0.96 7.16
N ALA A 49 -10.12 1.60 7.51
CA ALA A 49 -10.16 3.03 7.82
C ALA A 49 -9.64 3.29 9.24
N TRP A 50 -8.34 3.56 9.38
CA TRP A 50 -7.73 3.94 10.66
C TRP A 50 -7.73 5.46 10.84
N ARG A 51 -7.43 5.92 12.07
CA ARG A 51 -7.42 7.34 12.43
C ARG A 51 -6.57 8.22 11.50
N ASN A 52 -5.44 7.69 11.02
CA ASN A 52 -4.46 8.44 10.21
C ASN A 52 -4.56 8.16 8.69
N GLY A 53 -5.60 7.45 8.27
CA GLY A 53 -5.86 7.09 6.88
C GLY A 53 -6.04 5.58 6.66
N PRO A 54 -6.15 5.17 5.39
CA PRO A 54 -6.31 3.77 5.04
C PRO A 54 -5.05 2.98 5.38
N VAL A 55 -5.21 1.82 6.00
CA VAL A 55 -4.11 0.91 6.35
C VAL A 55 -4.48 -0.50 5.95
N CYS A 56 -3.63 -1.15 5.16
CA CYS A 56 -3.63 -2.59 4.97
C CYS A 56 -2.87 -3.23 6.15
N PRO A 57 -3.56 -4.00 7.02
CA PRO A 57 -2.95 -4.61 8.21
C PRO A 57 -1.78 -5.55 7.89
N GLU A 58 -1.88 -6.30 6.80
CA GLU A 58 -0.87 -7.26 6.34
C GLU A 58 0.42 -6.54 5.95
N LEU A 59 0.30 -5.45 5.19
CA LEU A 59 1.44 -4.59 4.85
C LEU A 59 1.98 -3.86 6.08
N PHE A 60 1.10 -3.41 6.98
CA PHE A 60 1.52 -2.72 8.20
C PHE A 60 2.30 -3.64 9.14
N ALA A 61 1.91 -4.91 9.27
CA ALA A 61 2.55 -5.90 10.14
C ALA A 61 4.03 -6.13 9.79
N LEU A 62 4.41 -6.09 8.50
CA LEU A 62 5.80 -6.23 8.06
C LEU A 62 6.72 -5.09 8.54
N HIS A 63 6.14 -3.89 8.71
CA HIS A 63 6.85 -2.66 9.00
C HIS A 63 6.65 -2.17 10.44
N ARG A 64 5.75 -2.79 11.20
CA ARG A 64 5.43 -2.39 12.57
C ARG A 64 6.68 -2.46 13.44
N GLY A 65 7.14 -1.29 13.89
CA GLY A 65 8.32 -1.18 14.75
C GLY A 65 9.67 -1.11 14.00
N LYS A 66 9.65 -0.99 12.65
CA LYS A 66 10.86 -0.76 11.84
C LYS A 66 10.74 0.62 11.20
N PHE A 67 11.67 1.51 11.52
CA PHE A 67 11.90 2.71 10.71
C PHE A 67 12.59 2.23 9.43
N LEU A 68 11.85 2.21 8.33
CA LEU A 68 12.42 2.11 6.99
C LEU A 68 12.90 3.49 6.55
#